data_AF-A0A7S3LCI7-F1
#
_entry.id   AF-A0A7S3LCI7-F1
#
_cell.length_a   1.000
_cell.length_b   1.000
_cell.length_c   1.000
_cell.angle_alpha   90.00
_cell.angle_beta   90.00
_cell.angle_gamma   90.00
#
_symmetry.space_group_name_H-M   'P 1'
#
loop_
_entity.id
_entity.type
_entity.pdbx_description
1 polymer ?
#
loop_
_entity_poly.entity_id
_entity_poly.type
_entity_poly.pdbx_seq_one_letter_code
_entity_poly.pdbx_strand_id
1 'polypeptide(L)'
;MTSEVASMLEHALVELKPSLARDGTPWLQPISDSTLSTTSSRSQLSDIDDYPCSMEDEYSNPATNTSTEMDLKDEESTSGPARKPSKVRWGSVDVRVFPIIPGDHPDCDRGPPLTIAWDHVQEFCVSLDAFEEERKDDRHQGNELVLSWLVRQYKLRNLGFPEEELKRASSQARQFRRCREWTLSRISRHERFEMFQESLMRKLTRGFRAKKKLGTKY
;
A
#
# COMPACT_ATOMS: atom_id res chain seq x y z
N MET A 1 8.80 -16.88 -32.73
CA MET A 1 8.60 -17.29 -31.32
C MET A 1 7.94 -16.20 -30.47
N THR A 2 8.02 -14.91 -30.83
CA THR A 2 7.33 -13.83 -30.11
C THR A 2 5.84 -13.68 -30.44
N SER A 3 5.35 -14.19 -31.58
CA SER A 3 3.94 -14.08 -31.96
C SER A 3 3.01 -15.07 -31.25
N GLU A 4 3.53 -16.21 -30.77
CA GLU A 4 2.72 -17.23 -30.07
C GLU A 4 2.36 -16.79 -28.66
N VAL A 5 3.28 -16.14 -27.94
CA VAL A 5 3.05 -15.67 -26.57
C VAL A 5 2.08 -14.49 -26.54
N ALA A 6 2.16 -13.59 -27.54
CA ALA A 6 1.20 -12.50 -27.70
C ALA A 6 -0.21 -13.01 -28.02
N SER A 7 -0.33 -14.08 -28.82
CA SER A 7 -1.62 -14.73 -29.11
C SER A 7 -2.23 -15.44 -27.90
N MET A 8 -1.41 -16.04 -27.03
CA MET A 8 -1.89 -16.63 -25.77
C MET A 8 -2.39 -15.58 -24.77
N LEU A 9 -1.76 -14.40 -24.72
CA LEU A 9 -2.20 -13.30 -23.85
C LEU A 9 -3.49 -12.62 -24.35
N GLU A 10 -3.67 -12.45 -25.67
CA GLU A 10 -4.94 -11.96 -26.21
C GLU A 10 -6.10 -12.94 -25.99
N HIS A 11 -5.86 -14.26 -26.09
CA HIS A 11 -6.89 -15.24 -25.79
C HIS A 11 -7.26 -15.27 -24.30
N ALA A 12 -6.30 -15.09 -23.38
CA ALA A 12 -6.56 -15.03 -21.95
C ALA A 12 -7.36 -13.77 -21.52
N LEU A 13 -7.24 -12.66 -22.24
CA LEU A 13 -8.00 -11.42 -21.97
C LEU A 13 -9.44 -11.46 -22.51
N VAL A 14 -9.74 -12.32 -23.48
CA VAL A 14 -11.11 -12.47 -24.02
C VAL A 14 -11.99 -13.36 -23.13
N GLU A 15 -11.41 -14.23 -22.29
CA GLU A 15 -12.16 -15.12 -21.39
C GLU A 15 -12.52 -14.51 -20.03
N LEU A 16 -12.08 -13.29 -19.72
CA LEU A 16 -12.51 -12.53 -18.54
C LEU A 16 -13.75 -11.64 -18.82
N LYS A 17 -14.70 -12.16 -19.60
CA LYS A 17 -16.10 -11.70 -19.55
C LYS A 17 -16.88 -12.67 -18.67
N PRO A 18 -17.07 -12.39 -17.37
CA PRO A 18 -18.10 -13.07 -16.62
C PRO A 18 -19.46 -12.71 -17.25
N SER A 19 -20.13 -13.76 -17.71
CA SER A 19 -21.51 -13.79 -18.13
C SER A 19 -22.40 -13.15 -17.06
N LEU A 20 -22.77 -11.90 -17.26
CA LEU A 20 -23.96 -11.28 -16.65
C LEU A 20 -25.23 -11.83 -17.35
N ALA A 21 -25.41 -13.15 -17.30
CA ALA A 21 -26.72 -13.78 -17.37
C ALA A 21 -27.12 -13.98 -15.90
N ARG A 22 -27.98 -13.13 -15.33
CA ARG A 22 -29.44 -13.33 -15.31
C ARG A 22 -29.85 -14.76 -14.95
N ASP A 23 -29.35 -15.26 -13.82
CA ASP A 23 -30.08 -16.29 -13.07
C ASP A 23 -30.69 -15.64 -11.82
N GLY A 24 -32.00 -15.86 -11.70
CA GLY A 24 -32.92 -15.07 -10.91
C GLY A 24 -32.63 -15.04 -9.41
N THR A 25 -32.69 -13.84 -8.86
CA THR A 25 -32.93 -13.59 -7.43
C THR A 25 -34.42 -13.85 -7.13
N PRO A 26 -34.80 -14.87 -6.34
CA PRO A 26 -36.19 -15.15 -6.03
C PRO A 26 -36.50 -14.72 -4.59
N TRP A 27 -36.33 -13.44 -4.22
CA TRP A 27 -36.71 -12.96 -2.87
C TRP A 27 -37.17 -11.49 -2.77
N LEU A 28 -37.74 -10.91 -3.83
CA LEU A 28 -38.50 -9.66 -3.70
C LEU A 28 -39.95 -9.94 -4.05
N GLN A 29 -40.76 -10.12 -3.01
CA GLN A 29 -42.20 -10.06 -3.14
C GLN A 29 -42.63 -8.66 -3.60
N PRO A 30 -43.73 -8.56 -4.37
CA PRO A 30 -44.24 -7.28 -4.82
C PRO A 30 -44.76 -6.50 -3.62
N ILE A 31 -44.12 -5.37 -3.31
CA ILE A 31 -44.69 -4.39 -2.40
C ILE A 31 -45.79 -3.68 -3.20
N SER A 32 -47.03 -3.95 -2.81
CA SER A 32 -48.21 -3.30 -3.35
C SER A 32 -48.14 -1.78 -3.16
N ASP A 33 -48.44 -1.07 -4.24
CA ASP A 33 -48.51 0.38 -4.33
C ASP A 33 -49.43 0.98 -3.27
N SER A 34 -48.84 1.69 -2.31
CA SER A 34 -49.53 2.62 -1.42
C SER A 34 -49.07 4.04 -1.72
N THR A 35 -49.88 4.74 -2.52
CA THR A 35 -50.17 6.18 -2.47
C THR A 35 -49.01 7.13 -2.14
N LEU A 36 -48.52 7.78 -3.18
CA LEU A 36 -47.69 8.98 -3.15
C LEU A 36 -48.32 10.08 -2.28
N SER A 37 -47.71 10.37 -1.13
CA SER A 37 -47.84 11.65 -0.44
C SER A 37 -46.52 12.39 -0.56
N THR A 38 -46.46 13.33 -1.50
CA THR A 38 -45.38 14.30 -1.67
C THR A 38 -45.40 15.28 -0.49
N THR A 39 -44.64 14.96 0.56
CA THR A 39 -44.24 15.96 1.56
C THR A 39 -42.79 16.31 1.31
N SER A 40 -42.59 17.51 0.75
CA SER A 40 -41.30 18.20 0.64
C SER A 40 -40.75 18.49 2.03
N SER A 41 -40.16 17.48 2.66
CA SER A 41 -39.41 17.62 3.91
C SER A 41 -37.94 17.71 3.54
N ARG A 42 -37.46 18.96 3.50
CA ARG A 42 -36.04 19.33 3.50
C ARG A 42 -35.41 18.78 4.78
N SER A 43 -35.03 17.51 4.75
CA SER A 43 -34.31 16.86 5.83
C SER A 43 -32.94 17.50 5.92
N GLN A 44 -32.75 18.24 7.01
CA GLN A 44 -31.46 18.70 7.51
C GLN A 44 -30.53 17.50 7.52
N LEU A 45 -29.52 17.49 6.65
CA LEU A 45 -28.31 16.68 6.86
C LEU A 45 -27.74 17.18 8.19
N SER A 46 -28.04 16.48 9.26
CA SER A 46 -27.32 16.65 10.52
C SER A 46 -25.89 16.24 10.24
N ASP A 47 -24.97 17.18 10.38
CA ASP A 47 -23.53 16.98 10.39
C ASP A 47 -23.17 15.83 11.34
N ILE A 48 -23.01 14.63 10.79
CA ILE A 48 -22.37 13.50 11.47
C ILE A 48 -20.87 13.81 11.44
N ASP A 49 -20.44 14.74 12.28
CA ASP A 49 -19.05 15.20 12.30
C ASP A 49 -18.54 15.49 13.72
N ASP A 50 -19.06 14.78 14.73
CA ASP A 50 -18.51 14.77 16.09
C ASP A 50 -18.66 13.39 16.75
N TYR A 51 -18.11 12.35 16.11
CA TYR A 51 -17.76 11.16 16.88
C TYR A 51 -16.35 11.38 17.44
N PRO A 52 -16.18 11.80 18.71
CA PRO A 52 -14.86 11.86 19.31
C PRO A 52 -14.28 10.44 19.22
N CYS A 53 -13.13 10.33 18.55
CA CYS A 53 -12.34 9.12 18.54
C CYS A 53 -11.77 8.90 19.94
N SER A 54 -12.62 8.51 20.91
CA SER A 54 -12.19 8.09 22.24
C SER A 54 -11.71 6.65 22.16
N MET A 55 -10.54 6.45 21.56
CA MET A 55 -9.77 5.23 21.79
C MET A 55 -9.04 5.39 23.12
N GLU A 56 -9.67 4.93 24.19
CA GLU A 56 -8.96 4.60 25.43
C GLU A 56 -8.50 3.15 25.33
N ASP A 57 -7.52 2.88 24.45
CA ASP A 57 -6.90 1.56 24.37
C ASP A 57 -5.62 1.56 25.21
N GLU A 58 -5.75 0.89 26.36
CA GLU A 58 -4.71 0.57 27.34
C GLU A 58 -3.68 -0.40 26.73
N TYR A 59 -2.80 0.10 25.86
CA TYR A 59 -1.71 -0.69 25.28
C TYR A 59 -0.59 -0.92 26.31
N SER A 60 -0.71 -2.03 27.05
CA SER A 60 0.40 -2.62 27.81
C SER A 60 1.42 -3.21 26.84
N ASN A 61 2.57 -2.54 26.67
CA ASN A 61 3.71 -3.06 25.90
C ASN A 61 4.63 -3.89 26.80
N PRO A 62 4.71 -5.24 26.66
CA PRO A 62 5.77 -6.02 27.28
C PRO A 62 7.06 -5.90 26.46
N ALA A 63 7.90 -4.94 26.83
CA ALA A 63 9.25 -4.84 26.32
C ALA A 63 10.17 -5.85 27.03
N THR A 64 10.35 -7.03 26.42
CA THR A 64 11.43 -7.96 26.78
C THR A 64 12.38 -8.12 25.61
N ASN A 65 13.41 -7.27 25.57
CA ASN A 65 14.54 -7.41 24.66
C ASN A 65 15.52 -8.42 25.26
N THR A 66 15.50 -9.66 24.76
CA THR A 66 16.52 -10.67 25.05
C THR A 66 17.71 -10.45 24.13
N SER A 67 18.69 -9.69 24.61
CA SER A 67 20.00 -9.55 23.99
C SER A 67 20.70 -10.91 23.96
N THR A 68 20.81 -11.50 22.77
CA THR A 68 21.65 -12.68 22.54
C THR A 68 23.04 -12.17 22.20
N GLU A 69 23.94 -12.17 23.18
CA GLU A 69 25.37 -11.95 22.97
C GLU A 69 25.92 -13.11 22.13
N MET A 70 26.42 -12.79 20.93
CA MET A 70 27.19 -13.72 20.12
C MET A 70 28.67 -13.40 20.33
N ASP A 71 29.33 -14.31 21.04
CA ASP A 71 30.75 -14.32 21.36
C ASP A 71 31.57 -14.49 20.07
N LEU A 72 32.29 -13.43 19.68
CA LEU A 72 33.16 -13.39 18.52
C LEU A 72 34.55 -13.88 18.92
N LYS A 73 34.85 -15.15 18.61
CA LYS A 73 36.23 -15.65 18.65
C LYS A 73 36.98 -15.16 17.42
N ASP A 74 37.95 -14.29 17.66
CA ASP A 74 38.98 -13.89 16.71
C ASP A 74 39.92 -15.07 16.46
N GLU A 75 39.66 -15.81 15.38
CA GLU A 75 40.58 -16.83 14.86
C GLU A 75 41.58 -16.20 13.88
N GLU A 76 42.84 -16.51 14.14
CA GLU A 76 44.05 -15.96 13.54
C GLU A 76 44.10 -16.17 12.01
N SER A 77 44.38 -15.07 11.30
CA SER A 77 44.32 -14.98 9.83
C SER A 77 45.46 -15.74 9.17
N THR A 78 45.25 -17.02 8.87
CA THR A 78 46.10 -17.76 7.93
C THR A 78 45.81 -17.29 6.50
N SER A 79 46.87 -16.89 5.78
CA SER A 79 46.85 -16.35 4.42
C SER A 79 46.45 -17.41 3.38
N GLY A 80 45.15 -17.71 3.31
CA GLY A 80 44.58 -18.61 2.31
C GLY A 80 44.58 -18.01 0.89
N PRO A 81 44.50 -18.85 -0.15
CA PRO A 81 44.53 -18.43 -1.55
C PRO A 81 43.41 -17.42 -1.83
N ALA A 82 43.75 -16.34 -2.54
CA ALA A 82 42.86 -15.23 -2.86
C ALA A 82 41.51 -15.74 -3.42
N ARG A 83 40.46 -15.67 -2.60
CA ARG A 83 39.11 -16.09 -3.00
C ARG A 83 38.65 -15.17 -4.12
N LYS A 84 38.33 -15.75 -5.28
CA LYS A 84 37.70 -15.01 -6.38
C LYS A 84 36.42 -14.37 -5.84
N PRO A 85 36.14 -13.09 -6.15
CA PRO A 85 34.92 -12.44 -5.68
C PRO A 85 33.72 -13.23 -6.21
N SER A 86 32.90 -13.76 -5.29
CA SER A 86 31.64 -14.40 -5.64
C SER A 86 30.71 -13.34 -6.24
N LYS A 87 30.23 -13.56 -7.46
CA LYS A 87 29.23 -12.70 -8.08
C LYS A 87 27.85 -13.26 -7.75
N VAL A 88 27.06 -12.49 -7.00
CA VAL A 88 25.65 -12.80 -6.75
C VAL A 88 24.87 -12.57 -8.05
N ARG A 89 24.03 -13.52 -8.43
CA ARG A 89 23.12 -13.44 -9.57
C ARG A 89 21.75 -13.92 -9.15
N TRP A 90 20.72 -13.33 -9.72
CA TRP A 90 19.33 -13.78 -9.58
C TRP A 90 18.93 -14.55 -10.84
N GLY A 91 18.09 -15.58 -10.68
CA GLY A 91 17.69 -16.47 -11.77
C GLY A 91 16.26 -16.20 -12.26
N SER A 92 15.30 -16.25 -11.35
CA SER A 92 13.88 -16.08 -11.63
C SER A 92 13.22 -15.08 -10.70
N VAL A 93 12.04 -14.61 -11.09
CA VAL A 93 11.19 -13.68 -10.34
C VAL A 93 9.80 -14.31 -10.22
N ASP A 94 9.28 -14.36 -9.00
CA ASP A 94 7.90 -14.74 -8.73
C ASP A 94 7.03 -13.48 -8.72
N VAL A 95 6.04 -13.43 -9.60
CA VAL A 95 5.13 -12.30 -9.78
C VAL A 95 3.76 -12.68 -9.22
N ARG A 96 3.23 -11.83 -8.35
CA ARG A 96 1.89 -11.97 -7.75
C ARG A 96 1.01 -10.80 -8.13
N VAL A 97 -0.21 -11.09 -8.57
CA VAL A 97 -1.20 -10.09 -8.98
C VAL A 97 -2.24 -9.94 -7.89
N PHE A 98 -2.37 -8.72 -7.37
CA PHE A 98 -3.32 -8.39 -6.32
C PHE A 98 -4.45 -7.51 -6.87
N PRO A 99 -5.72 -7.78 -6.52
CA PRO A 99 -6.83 -6.90 -6.82
C PRO A 99 -6.62 -5.49 -6.25
N ILE A 100 -7.06 -4.48 -7.00
CA ILE A 100 -7.14 -3.10 -6.51
C ILE A 100 -8.51 -2.92 -5.84
N ILE A 101 -8.51 -2.41 -4.60
CA ILE A 101 -9.72 -2.18 -3.80
C ILE A 101 -9.72 -0.77 -3.22
N PRO A 102 -10.87 -0.23 -2.78
CA PRO A 102 -10.92 1.00 -2.00
C PRO A 102 -10.13 0.83 -0.69
N GLY A 103 -9.25 1.80 -0.37
CA GLY A 103 -8.42 1.76 0.83
C GLY A 103 -8.85 2.74 1.93
N ASP A 104 -7.93 3.03 2.84
CA ASP A 104 -8.11 3.92 4.00
C ASP A 104 -6.97 4.95 4.17
N HIS A 105 -6.09 5.10 3.17
CA HIS A 105 -4.90 5.96 3.26
C HIS A 105 -5.25 7.45 3.51
N PRO A 106 -4.80 8.06 4.62
CA PRO A 106 -5.25 9.40 5.05
C PRO A 106 -4.69 10.55 4.20
N ASP A 107 -3.57 10.35 3.50
CA ASP A 107 -2.92 11.44 2.73
C ASP A 107 -3.58 11.69 1.35
N CYS A 108 -4.71 11.03 1.05
CA CYS A 108 -5.49 11.33 -0.13
C CYS A 108 -6.35 12.58 0.09
N ASP A 109 -6.00 13.71 -0.53
CA ASP A 109 -6.76 14.97 -0.38
C ASP A 109 -8.20 14.90 -0.91
N ARG A 110 -8.41 14.15 -2.00
CA ARG A 110 -9.72 14.01 -2.68
C ARG A 110 -9.93 12.61 -3.19
N GLY A 111 -11.21 12.21 -3.20
CA GLY A 111 -11.68 10.93 -3.73
C GLY A 111 -11.24 9.72 -2.92
N PRO A 112 -11.69 8.52 -3.32
CA PRO A 112 -11.37 7.28 -2.60
C PRO A 112 -9.89 6.94 -2.75
N PRO A 113 -9.18 6.60 -1.67
CA PRO A 113 -7.83 6.01 -1.77
C PRO A 113 -7.90 4.64 -2.46
N LEU A 114 -6.81 4.27 -3.14
CA LEU A 114 -6.62 2.91 -3.67
C LEU A 114 -5.71 2.15 -2.73
N THR A 115 -5.99 0.86 -2.56
CA THR A 115 -5.05 -0.10 -1.96
C THR A 115 -5.08 -1.40 -2.75
N ILE A 116 -4.17 -2.31 -2.42
CA ILE A 116 -4.19 -3.68 -2.92
C ILE A 116 -4.82 -4.60 -1.86
N ALA A 117 -5.55 -5.62 -2.31
CA ALA A 117 -6.04 -6.65 -1.41
C ALA A 117 -4.89 -7.49 -0.85
N TRP A 118 -5.14 -8.16 0.27
CA TRP A 118 -4.16 -9.06 0.91
C TRP A 118 -3.95 -10.35 0.13
N ASP A 119 -5.01 -10.85 -0.50
CA ASP A 119 -4.99 -12.10 -1.26
C ASP A 119 -4.69 -11.81 -2.73
N HIS A 120 -3.75 -12.55 -3.30
CA HIS A 120 -3.45 -12.50 -4.72
C HIS A 120 -4.44 -13.38 -5.50
N VAL A 121 -4.72 -12.98 -6.73
CA VAL A 121 -5.60 -13.74 -7.65
C VAL A 121 -4.82 -14.54 -8.68
N GLN A 122 -3.53 -14.21 -8.85
CA GLN A 122 -2.65 -14.89 -9.80
C GLN A 122 -1.21 -14.89 -9.29
N GLU A 123 -0.48 -15.96 -9.58
CA GLU A 123 0.95 -16.10 -9.32
C GLU A 123 1.61 -16.79 -10.53
N PHE A 124 2.77 -16.30 -10.95
CA PHE A 124 3.56 -16.91 -12.00
C PHE A 124 5.06 -16.65 -11.81
N CYS A 125 5.90 -17.52 -12.37
CA CYS A 125 7.36 -17.42 -12.28
C CYS A 125 7.95 -17.17 -13.67
N VAL A 126 8.81 -16.17 -13.80
CA VAL A 126 9.49 -15.80 -15.05
C VAL A 126 10.99 -15.66 -14.83
N SER A 127 11.79 -15.84 -15.89
CA SER A 127 13.22 -15.56 -15.80
C SER A 127 13.45 -14.06 -15.61
N LEU A 128 14.49 -13.69 -14.87
CA LEU A 128 14.81 -12.28 -14.62
C LEU A 128 15.03 -11.51 -15.94
N ASP A 129 15.74 -12.12 -16.88
CA ASP A 129 16.06 -11.48 -18.16
C ASP A 129 14.78 -11.19 -18.96
N ALA A 130 13.80 -12.11 -18.97
CA ALA A 130 12.52 -11.89 -19.65
C ALA A 130 11.69 -10.80 -18.97
N PHE A 131 11.67 -10.77 -17.63
CA PHE A 131 10.97 -9.74 -16.85
C PHE A 131 11.53 -8.34 -17.11
N GLU A 132 12.86 -8.19 -17.14
CA GLU A 132 13.52 -6.90 -17.40
C GLU A 132 13.39 -6.46 -18.86
N GLU A 133 13.40 -7.40 -19.81
CA GLU A 133 13.15 -7.12 -21.23
C GLU A 133 11.73 -6.55 -21.45
N GLU A 134 10.71 -7.18 -20.86
CA GLU A 134 9.31 -6.73 -20.96
C GLU A 134 9.10 -5.36 -20.29
N ARG A 135 9.73 -5.12 -19.14
CA ARG A 135 9.56 -3.88 -18.38
C ARG A 135 10.33 -2.67 -18.96
N LYS A 136 11.24 -2.90 -19.91
CA LYS A 136 12.20 -1.89 -20.36
C LYS A 136 11.53 -0.62 -20.89
N ASP A 137 10.42 -0.76 -21.60
CA ASP A 137 9.71 0.35 -22.24
C ASP A 137 8.64 1.00 -21.33
N ASP A 138 8.17 0.28 -20.31
CA ASP A 138 7.08 0.71 -19.41
C ASP A 138 7.55 1.23 -18.05
N ARG A 139 8.83 1.61 -17.93
CA ARG A 139 9.36 2.12 -16.66
C ARG A 139 8.94 3.56 -16.41
N HIS A 140 7.83 3.71 -15.70
CA HIS A 140 7.32 5.01 -15.28
C HIS A 140 8.33 5.82 -14.45
N GLN A 141 8.39 7.14 -14.71
CA GLN A 141 9.28 8.06 -14.00
C GLN A 141 8.52 9.16 -13.25
N GLY A 142 8.96 9.42 -12.02
CA GLY A 142 8.54 10.58 -11.22
C GLY A 142 7.03 10.71 -11.08
N ASN A 143 6.46 11.72 -11.74
CA ASN A 143 5.05 12.08 -11.64
C ASN A 143 4.10 11.07 -12.33
N GLU A 144 4.61 10.21 -13.21
CA GLU A 144 3.80 9.15 -13.85
C GLU A 144 3.31 8.11 -12.84
N LEU A 145 3.97 8.01 -11.68
CA LEU A 145 3.56 7.16 -10.57
C LEU A 145 2.42 7.76 -9.75
N VAL A 146 2.06 9.04 -9.97
CA VAL A 146 1.04 9.75 -9.21
C VAL A 146 -0.31 9.68 -9.93
N LEU A 147 -1.25 8.95 -9.34
CA LEU A 147 -2.61 8.86 -9.86
C LEU A 147 -3.47 10.03 -9.36
N SER A 148 -4.05 10.80 -10.28
CA SER A 148 -5.04 11.82 -9.95
C SER A 148 -6.29 11.19 -9.31
N TRP A 149 -7.00 11.96 -8.48
CA TRP A 149 -8.22 11.45 -7.81
C TRP A 149 -9.28 10.98 -8.80
N LEU A 150 -9.37 11.63 -9.97
CA LEU A 150 -10.31 11.27 -11.03
C LEU A 150 -9.96 9.90 -11.64
N VAL A 151 -8.66 9.66 -11.88
CA VAL A 151 -8.17 8.36 -12.38
C VAL A 151 -8.41 7.26 -11.36
N ARG A 152 -8.17 7.52 -10.06
CA ARG A 152 -8.46 6.56 -8.98
C ARG A 152 -9.95 6.18 -8.94
N GLN A 153 -10.84 7.18 -8.94
CA GLN A 153 -12.28 6.95 -8.93
C GLN A 153 -12.77 6.21 -10.17
N TYR A 154 -12.26 6.57 -11.36
CA TYR A 154 -12.57 5.89 -12.61
C TYR A 154 -12.15 4.41 -12.57
N LYS A 155 -10.94 4.12 -12.08
CA LYS A 155 -10.47 2.72 -11.92
C LYS A 155 -11.39 1.91 -11.01
N LEU A 156 -11.77 2.43 -9.85
CA LEU A 156 -12.66 1.72 -8.93
C LEU A 156 -14.07 1.51 -9.50
N ARG A 157 -14.64 2.52 -10.16
CA ARG A 157 -15.95 2.37 -10.83
C ARG A 157 -15.92 1.30 -11.91
N ASN A 158 -14.85 1.25 -12.71
CA ASN A 158 -14.67 0.22 -13.74
C ASN A 158 -14.48 -1.19 -13.18
N LEU A 159 -13.97 -1.30 -11.95
CA LEU A 159 -13.89 -2.57 -11.22
C LEU A 159 -15.23 -2.99 -10.60
N GLY A 160 -16.30 -2.19 -10.76
CA GLY A 160 -17.64 -2.53 -10.30
C GLY A 160 -17.98 -2.08 -8.88
N PHE A 161 -17.12 -1.29 -8.23
CA PHE A 161 -17.41 -0.78 -6.89
C PHE A 161 -18.55 0.26 -6.93
N PRO A 162 -19.61 0.10 -6.10
CA PRO A 162 -20.73 1.03 -6.05
C PRO A 162 -20.30 2.38 -5.49
N GLU A 163 -20.94 3.45 -5.96
CA GLU A 163 -20.60 4.83 -5.58
C GLU A 163 -20.68 5.07 -4.05
N GLU A 164 -21.58 4.38 -3.37
CA GLU A 164 -21.73 4.46 -1.91
C GLU A 164 -20.48 3.95 -1.17
N GLU A 165 -19.85 2.88 -1.67
CA GLU A 165 -18.64 2.32 -1.09
C GLU A 165 -17.44 3.26 -1.31
N LEU A 166 -17.36 3.89 -2.49
CA LEU A 166 -16.34 4.89 -2.78
C LEU A 166 -16.46 6.12 -1.88
N LYS A 167 -17.69 6.57 -1.62
CA LYS A 167 -17.98 7.65 -0.66
C LYS A 167 -17.57 7.26 0.75
N ARG A 168 -17.91 6.03 1.18
CA ARG A 168 -17.53 5.50 2.50
C ARG A 168 -16.02 5.49 2.70
N ALA A 169 -15.26 4.95 1.74
CA ALA A 169 -13.80 4.90 1.78
C ALA A 169 -13.19 6.32 1.84
N SER A 170 -13.74 7.26 1.07
CA SER A 170 -13.31 8.67 1.09
C SER A 170 -13.55 9.32 2.46
N SER A 171 -14.71 9.06 3.07
CA SER A 171 -15.05 9.58 4.40
C SER A 171 -14.17 9.00 5.49
N GLN A 172 -13.89 7.69 5.46
CA GLN A 172 -12.99 7.02 6.41
C GLN A 172 -11.56 7.57 6.32
N ALA A 173 -11.02 7.72 5.11
CA ALA A 173 -9.70 8.31 4.90
C ALA A 173 -9.62 9.74 5.48
N ARG A 174 -10.67 10.54 5.29
CA ARG A 174 -10.78 11.89 5.88
C ARG A 174 -10.82 11.83 7.41
N GLN A 175 -11.56 10.89 7.97
CA GLN A 175 -11.61 10.70 9.43
C GLN A 175 -10.23 10.35 9.99
N PHE A 176 -9.52 9.39 9.39
CA PHE A 176 -8.16 9.02 9.81
C PHE A 176 -7.18 10.19 9.71
N ARG A 177 -7.29 11.00 8.66
CA ARG A 177 -6.52 12.24 8.55
C ARG A 177 -6.79 13.19 9.71
N ARG A 178 -8.06 13.46 10.03
CA ARG A 178 -8.43 14.34 11.17
C ARG A 178 -7.90 13.78 12.49
N CYS A 179 -8.05 12.48 12.73
CA CYS A 179 -7.51 11.82 13.93
C CYS A 179 -5.98 11.98 14.01
N ARG A 180 -5.27 11.77 12.91
CA ARG A 180 -3.82 11.97 12.82
C ARG A 180 -3.43 13.42 13.10
N GLU A 181 -4.11 14.37 12.48
CA GLU A 181 -3.88 15.81 12.69
C GLU A 181 -4.12 16.20 14.16
N TRP A 182 -5.17 15.65 14.77
CA TRP A 182 -5.46 15.85 16.19
C TRP A 182 -4.37 15.25 17.09
N THR A 183 -3.93 14.02 16.84
CA THR A 183 -2.84 13.38 17.60
C THR A 183 -1.57 14.20 17.46
N LEU A 184 -1.22 14.62 16.24
CA LEU A 184 -0.07 15.49 15.99
C LEU A 184 -0.20 16.84 16.71
N SER A 185 -1.41 17.41 16.80
CA SER A 185 -1.66 18.68 17.51
C SER A 185 -1.39 18.57 19.03
N ARG A 186 -1.64 17.39 19.61
CA ARG A 186 -1.42 17.10 21.03
C ARG A 186 0.03 16.83 21.40
N ILE A 187 0.84 16.34 20.45
CA ILE A 187 2.28 16.20 20.65
C ILE A 187 2.86 17.57 21.00
N SER A 188 3.44 17.66 22.20
CA SER A 188 3.91 18.93 22.77
C SER A 188 5.01 19.54 21.90
N ARG A 189 5.20 20.87 21.95
CA ARG A 189 6.33 21.52 21.24
C ARG A 189 7.68 20.90 21.65
N HIS A 190 7.78 20.40 22.88
CA HIS A 190 8.98 19.75 23.39
C HIS A 190 9.21 18.38 22.75
N GLU A 191 8.19 17.53 22.69
CA GLU A 191 8.26 16.22 22.02
C GLU A 191 8.58 16.37 20.53
N ARG A 192 8.03 17.40 19.86
CA ARG A 192 8.39 17.71 18.46
C ARG A 192 9.86 18.08 18.32
N PHE A 193 10.42 18.79 19.29
CA PHE A 193 11.83 19.17 19.30
C PHE A 193 12.74 17.98 19.59
N GLU A 194 12.36 17.10 20.52
CA GLU A 194 13.10 15.86 20.79
C GLU A 194 13.12 14.94 19.56
N MET A 195 11.98 14.72 18.89
CA MET A 195 11.93 13.96 17.63
C MET A 195 12.84 14.55 16.55
N PHE A 196 12.95 15.88 16.50
CA PHE A 196 13.84 16.58 15.58
C PHE A 196 15.31 16.40 15.96
N GLN A 197 15.65 16.55 17.25
CA GLN A 197 17.00 16.32 17.78
C GLN A 197 17.45 14.88 17.53
N GLU A 198 16.62 13.89 17.82
CA GLU A 198 16.91 12.49 17.53
C GLU A 198 17.18 12.26 16.04
N SER A 199 16.35 12.82 15.16
CA SER A 199 16.53 12.69 13.72
C SER A 199 17.85 13.31 13.24
N LEU A 200 18.26 14.44 13.82
CA LEU A 200 19.55 15.07 13.56
C LEU A 200 20.72 14.23 14.08
N MET A 201 20.63 13.75 15.33
CA MET A 201 21.67 12.91 15.93
C MET A 201 21.86 11.60 15.15
N ARG A 202 20.77 10.98 14.68
CA ARG A 202 20.81 9.80 13.79
C ARG A 202 21.49 10.12 12.44
N LYS A 203 21.33 11.32 11.89
CA LYS A 203 22.02 11.74 10.65
C LYS A 203 23.50 12.04 10.88
N LEU A 204 23.84 12.71 11.98
CA LEU A 204 25.22 13.02 12.33
C LEU A 204 26.03 11.74 12.59
N THR A 205 25.50 10.82 13.38
CA THR A 205 26.17 9.53 13.68
C THR A 205 26.41 8.66 12.45
N ARG A 206 25.52 8.70 11.44
CA ARG A 206 25.73 8.05 10.14
C ARG A 206 26.93 8.64 9.38
N GLY A 207 27.11 9.97 9.42
CA GLY A 207 28.25 10.65 8.81
C GLY A 207 29.60 10.33 9.48
N PHE A 208 29.61 10.13 10.80
CA PHE A 208 30.83 9.79 11.54
C PHE A 208 31.30 8.35 11.29
N ARG A 209 30.41 7.38 11.05
CA ARG A 209 30.79 6.00 10.70
C ARG A 209 31.43 5.88 9.31
N ALA A 210 31.11 6.76 8.37
CA ALA A 210 31.70 6.74 7.02
C ALA A 210 33.18 7.14 7.00
N LYS A 211 33.63 7.97 7.94
CA LYS A 211 35.02 8.49 7.97
C LYS A 211 36.04 7.51 8.58
N LYS A 212 35.62 6.49 9.34
CA LYS A 212 36.55 5.50 9.94
C LYS A 212 37.10 4.47 8.95
N LYS A 213 36.58 4.36 7.71
CA LYS A 213 37.06 3.40 6.70
C LYS A 213 38.14 3.92 5.76
N LEU A 214 38.58 5.17 5.91
CA LEU A 214 39.57 5.82 5.02
C LEU A 214 40.96 5.99 5.65
N GLY A 215 41.19 5.48 6.86
CA GLY A 215 42.39 5.78 7.66
C GLY A 215 43.38 4.65 7.91
N THR A 216 43.27 3.49 7.25
CA THR A 216 44.20 2.37 7.46
C THR A 216 44.91 2.00 6.16
N LYS A 217 45.91 2.82 5.82
CA LYS A 217 47.03 2.46 4.97
C LYS A 217 48.25 3.09 5.61
N TYR A 218 49.01 2.33 6.39
CA TYR A 218 50.47 2.36 6.52
C TYR A 218 50.89 1.12 7.30
#